data_AF-G5IJ29-F1
#
_entry.id   AF-G5IJ29-F1
#
_cell.length_a   1.000
_cell.length_b   1.000
_cell.length_c   1.000
_cell.angle_alpha   90.00
_cell.angle_beta   90.00
_cell.angle_gamma   90.00
#
_symmetry.space_group_name_H-M   'P 1'
#
loop_
_entity.id
_entity.type
_entity.pdbx_description
1 polymer ?
#
loop_
_entity_poly.entity_id
_entity_poly.type
_entity_poly.pdbx_seq_one_letter_code
_entity_poly.pdbx_strand_id
1 'polypeptide(L)'
;MIKAAYTFGANDGELFLYVTLPAAFPYILVAARAALAGSFTTLIAAEMTGATIGLGARIQIASGAARIDIVMMGIITIGILGFIFDQLLLFVEKQLTKWK
;
A
#
# COMPACT_ATOMS: atom_id res chain seq x y z
N MET A 1 10.18 11.69 27.02
CA MET A 1 8.78 11.25 27.05
C MET A 1 8.62 9.86 27.68
N ILE A 2 9.41 8.84 27.30
CA ILE A 2 9.38 7.49 27.91
C ILE A 2 9.59 7.51 29.44
N LYS A 3 10.52 8.36 29.93
CA LYS A 3 10.79 8.53 31.38
C LYS A 3 9.66 9.21 32.17
N ALA A 4 8.74 9.92 31.52
CA ALA A 4 7.63 10.60 32.21
C ALA A 4 6.42 9.67 32.41
N ALA A 5 6.29 8.63 31.58
CA ALA A 5 5.21 7.65 31.68
C ALA A 5 5.46 6.61 32.79
N TYR A 6 6.73 6.28 33.07
CA TYR A 6 7.09 5.43 34.21
C TYR A 6 6.76 6.07 35.57
N THR A 7 6.77 7.40 35.67
CA THR A 7 6.46 8.12 36.92
C THR A 7 4.98 8.05 37.32
N PHE A 8 4.10 7.56 36.44
CA PHE A 8 2.64 7.48 36.67
C PHE A 8 2.12 6.08 37.03
N GLY A 9 3.00 5.08 37.21
CA GLY A 9 2.61 3.76 37.72
C GLY A 9 1.88 2.84 36.73
N ALA A 10 2.02 3.08 35.43
CA ALA A 10 1.40 2.24 34.39
C ALA A 10 2.10 0.87 34.27
N ASN A 11 1.32 -0.20 34.13
CA ASN A 11 1.80 -1.56 33.92
C ASN A 11 2.50 -1.66 32.54
N ASP A 12 3.52 -2.51 32.37
CA ASP A 12 4.33 -2.58 31.14
C ASP A 12 3.46 -2.83 29.87
N GLY A 13 2.34 -3.55 30.03
CA GLY A 13 1.36 -3.77 28.97
C GLY A 13 0.56 -2.52 28.56
N GLU A 14 0.21 -1.65 29.52
CA GLU A 14 -0.50 -0.39 29.25
C GLU A 14 0.43 0.63 28.61
N LEU A 15 1.70 0.68 29.04
CA LEU A 15 2.71 1.52 28.42
C LEU A 15 2.96 1.13 26.96
N PHE A 16 3.01 -0.18 26.68
CA PHE A 16 3.17 -0.69 25.32
C PHE A 16 1.98 -0.30 24.42
N LEU A 17 0.75 -0.51 24.90
CA LEU A 17 -0.48 -0.24 24.13
C LEU A 17 -0.80 1.25 23.96
N TYR A 18 -0.53 2.09 24.96
CA TYR A 18 -0.93 3.51 24.96
C TYR A 18 0.20 4.49 24.59
N VAL A 19 1.47 4.08 24.66
CA VAL A 19 2.60 4.97 24.36
C VAL A 19 3.42 4.49 23.18
N THR A 20 3.84 3.22 23.18
CA THR A 20 4.70 2.68 22.11
C THR A 20 3.93 2.35 20.84
N LEU A 21 2.77 1.70 20.96
CA LEU A 21 1.93 1.33 19.81
C LEU A 21 1.50 2.57 19.02
N PRO A 22 0.92 3.64 19.62
CA PRO A 22 0.48 4.82 18.87
C PRO A 22 1.65 5.61 18.28
N ALA A 23 2.82 5.60 18.94
CA ALA A 23 4.03 6.25 18.43
C ALA A 23 4.66 5.49 17.24
N ALA A 24 4.54 4.16 17.20
CA ALA A 24 5.07 3.32 16.12
C ALA A 24 4.10 3.18 14.93
N PHE A 25 2.80 3.36 15.14
CA PHE A 25 1.77 3.33 14.08
C PHE A 25 2.10 4.15 12.82
N PRO A 26 2.52 5.43 12.91
CA PRO A 26 2.89 6.20 11.72
C PRO A 26 4.07 5.58 10.96
N TYR A 27 5.05 5.00 11.65
CA TYR A 27 6.17 4.31 11.01
C TYR A 27 5.74 3.01 10.32
N ILE A 28 4.85 2.24 10.94
CA ILE A 28 4.29 1.02 10.35
C ILE A 28 3.48 1.37 9.09
N LEU A 29 2.72 2.46 9.09
CA LEU A 29 1.95 2.92 7.94
C LEU A 29 2.83 3.36 6.78
N VAL A 30 3.94 4.06 7.05
CA VAL A 30 4.93 4.42 6.02
C VAL A 30 5.56 3.16 5.41
N ALA A 31 5.94 2.18 6.24
CA ALA A 31 6.48 0.90 5.78
C ALA A 31 5.43 0.11 4.97
N ALA A 32 4.17 0.10 5.40
CA ALA A 32 3.07 -0.57 4.70
C ALA A 32 2.80 0.07 3.32
N ARG A 33 2.87 1.40 3.20
CA ARG A 33 2.77 2.09 1.91
C ARG A 33 3.88 1.67 0.96
N ALA A 34 5.13 1.66 1.43
CA ALA A 34 6.27 1.25 0.63
C ALA A 34 6.14 -0.23 0.20
N ALA A 35 5.70 -1.10 1.11
CA ALA A 35 5.47 -2.51 0.83
C ALA A 35 4.34 -2.73 -0.20
N LEU A 36 3.26 -1.94 -0.14
CA LEU A 36 2.17 -2.04 -1.11
C LEU A 36 2.60 -1.63 -2.51
N ALA A 37 3.36 -0.55 -2.65
CA ALA A 37 3.95 -0.16 -3.94
C ALA A 37 4.84 -1.27 -4.52
N GLY A 38 5.67 -1.92 -3.70
CA GLY A 38 6.49 -3.06 -4.11
C GLY A 38 5.69 -4.33 -4.42
N SER A 39 4.59 -4.58 -3.72
CA SER A 39 3.72 -5.73 -3.98
C SER A 39 2.98 -5.59 -5.32
N PHE A 40 2.61 -4.37 -5.71
CA PHE A 40 1.90 -4.09 -6.94
C PHE A 40 2.76 -4.36 -8.18
N THR A 41 4.03 -3.94 -8.15
CA THR A 41 4.98 -4.24 -9.24
C THR A 41 5.29 -5.74 -9.32
N THR A 42 5.40 -6.40 -8.17
CA THR A 42 5.60 -7.85 -8.08
C THR A 42 4.40 -8.63 -8.63
N LEU A 43 3.18 -8.19 -8.35
CA LEU A 43 1.94 -8.77 -8.88
C LEU A 43 1.92 -8.67 -10.41
N ILE A 44 2.22 -7.49 -10.98
CA ILE A 44 2.26 -7.30 -12.43
C ILE A 44 3.33 -8.19 -13.07
N ALA A 45 4.53 -8.26 -12.50
CA ALA A 45 5.59 -9.15 -12.98
C ALA A 45 5.16 -10.63 -12.95
N ALA A 46 4.42 -11.04 -11.92
CA ALA A 46 3.84 -12.38 -11.82
C ALA A 46 2.79 -12.63 -12.91
N GLU A 47 1.91 -11.65 -13.20
CA GLU A 47 0.95 -11.76 -14.30
C GLU A 47 1.66 -11.96 -15.66
N MET A 48 2.78 -11.28 -15.88
CA MET A 48 3.53 -11.38 -17.15
C MET A 48 4.18 -12.75 -17.39
N THR A 49 4.50 -13.48 -16.31
CA THR A 49 5.32 -14.70 -16.37
C THR A 49 4.51 -15.97 -16.65
N GLY A 50 3.18 -15.94 -16.47
CA GLY A 50 2.37 -17.14 -16.71
C GLY A 50 0.86 -16.97 -16.62
N ALA A 51 0.33 -15.77 -16.32
CA ALA A 51 -1.11 -15.57 -16.30
C ALA A 51 -1.63 -15.31 -17.71
N THR A 52 -2.52 -16.18 -18.21
CA THR A 52 -3.26 -15.93 -19.46
C THR A 52 -4.44 -14.95 -19.25
N ILE A 53 -4.75 -14.65 -17.98
CA ILE A 53 -5.82 -13.77 -17.54
C ILE A 53 -5.21 -12.75 -16.57
N GLY A 54 -5.09 -11.50 -17.02
CA GLY A 54 -4.51 -10.39 -16.28
C GLY A 54 -4.45 -9.13 -17.14
N LEU A 55 -4.47 -7.95 -16.52
CA LEU A 55 -4.38 -6.67 -17.26
C LEU A 55 -3.01 -6.55 -17.93
N GLY A 56 -1.92 -6.94 -17.24
CA GLY A 56 -0.58 -6.93 -17.80
C GLY A 56 -0.44 -7.89 -18.99
N ALA A 57 -0.98 -9.10 -18.87
CA ALA A 57 -0.97 -10.10 -19.94
C ALA A 57 -1.77 -9.64 -21.18
N ARG A 58 -2.94 -9.00 -20.97
CA ARG A 58 -3.76 -8.46 -22.07
C ARG A 58 -3.04 -7.32 -22.81
N ILE A 59 -2.33 -6.45 -22.08
CA ILE A 59 -1.51 -5.38 -22.68
C ILE A 59 -0.34 -5.97 -23.46
N GLN A 60 0.35 -6.99 -22.94
CA GLN A 60 1.45 -7.68 -23.62
C GLN A 60 0.99 -8.27 -24.96
N ILE A 61 -0.16 -8.96 -24.97
CA ILE A 61 -0.74 -9.57 -26.17
C ILE A 61 -1.16 -8.48 -27.17
N ALA A 62 -1.81 -7.41 -26.71
CA ALA A 62 -2.21 -6.29 -27.56
C ALA A 62 -1.02 -5.54 -28.16
N SER A 63 0.06 -5.39 -27.41
CA SER A 63 1.32 -4.81 -27.87
C SER A 63 1.92 -5.65 -28.99
N GLY A 64 1.91 -6.99 -28.87
CA GLY A 64 2.35 -7.88 -29.94
C GLY A 64 1.46 -7.81 -31.20
N ALA A 65 0.17 -7.52 -31.04
CA ALA A 65 -0.78 -7.34 -32.13
C ALA A 65 -0.80 -5.91 -32.73
N ALA A 66 0.13 -5.03 -32.32
CA ALA A 66 0.18 -3.61 -32.69
C ALA A 66 -1.13 -2.84 -32.44
N ARG A 67 -1.96 -3.30 -31.49
CA ARG A 67 -3.21 -2.66 -31.08
C ARG A 67 -2.96 -1.63 -29.99
N ILE A 68 -2.48 -0.47 -30.41
CA ILE A 68 -2.09 0.65 -29.52
C ILE A 68 -3.31 1.18 -28.74
N ASP A 69 -4.51 1.06 -29.31
CA ASP A 69 -5.79 1.36 -28.67
C ASP A 69 -5.96 0.59 -27.34
N ILE A 70 -5.72 -0.71 -27.34
CA ILE A 70 -5.86 -1.56 -26.15
C ILE A 70 -4.70 -1.33 -25.17
N VAL A 71 -3.49 -1.12 -25.68
CA VAL A 71 -2.30 -0.84 -24.84
C VAL A 71 -2.51 0.46 -24.05
N MET A 72 -2.96 1.53 -24.71
CA MET A 72 -3.22 2.81 -24.05
C MET A 72 -4.33 2.70 -23.01
N MET A 73 -5.43 1.99 -23.33
CA MET A 73 -6.52 1.75 -22.39
C MET A 73 -6.03 0.97 -21.15
N GLY A 74 -5.14 0.00 -21.36
CA GLY A 74 -4.51 -0.76 -20.27
C GLY A 74 -3.60 0.09 -19.38
N ILE A 75 -2.76 0.96 -19.95
CA ILE A 75 -1.90 1.89 -19.20
C ILE A 75 -2.76 2.83 -18.35
N ILE A 76 -3.83 3.39 -18.93
CA ILE A 76 -4.78 4.25 -18.19
C ILE A 76 -5.43 3.48 -17.04
N THR A 77 -5.88 2.25 -17.29
CA THR A 77 -6.51 1.40 -16.27
C THR A 77 -5.54 1.09 -15.11
N ILE A 78 -4.29 0.76 -15.41
CA ILE A 78 -3.25 0.51 -14.38
C ILE A 78 -2.96 1.80 -13.60
N GLY A 79 -2.87 2.94 -14.28
CA GLY A 79 -2.67 4.24 -13.63
C GLY A 79 -3.82 4.59 -12.66
N ILE A 80 -5.07 4.36 -13.08
CA ILE A 80 -6.26 4.56 -12.24
C ILE A 80 -6.24 3.58 -11.05
N LEU A 81 -5.93 2.31 -11.26
CA LEU A 81 -5.83 1.33 -10.19
C LEU A 81 -4.77 1.71 -9.17
N GLY A 82 -3.56 2.06 -9.63
CA GLY A 82 -2.47 2.53 -8.77
C GLY A 82 -2.88 3.76 -7.97
N PHE A 83 -3.54 4.72 -8.62
CA PHE A 83 -4.07 5.91 -7.95
C PHE A 83 -5.13 5.57 -6.91
N ILE A 84 -6.07 4.67 -7.20
CA ILE A 84 -7.10 4.22 -6.25
C ILE A 84 -6.44 3.56 -5.04
N PHE A 85 -5.45 2.68 -5.25
CA PHE A 85 -4.73 2.04 -4.15
C PHE A 85 -4.00 3.05 -3.27
N ASP A 86 -3.33 4.04 -3.87
CA ASP A 86 -2.67 5.12 -3.14
C ASP A 86 -3.68 5.97 -2.34
N GLN A 87 -4.81 6.32 -2.97
CA GLN A 87 -5.89 7.08 -2.33
C GLN A 87 -6.51 6.32 -1.16
N LEU A 88 -6.72 5.00 -1.31
CA LEU A 88 -7.30 4.14 -0.30
C LEU A 88 -6.35 3.99 0.89
N LEU A 89 -5.04 3.94 0.64
CA LEU A 89 -4.03 3.98 1.70
C LEU A 89 -3.98 5.31 2.43
N LEU A 90 -4.07 6.43 1.72
CA LEU A 90 -4.16 7.76 2.32
C LEU A 90 -5.42 7.90 3.18
N PHE A 91 -6.54 7.30 2.75
CA PHE A 91 -7.79 7.30 3.52
C PHE A 91 -7.65 6.47 4.81
N VAL A 92 -7.06 5.28 4.72
CA VAL A 92 -6.77 4.41 5.88
C VAL A 92 -5.82 5.13 6.85
N GLU A 93 -4.76 5.76 6.34
CA GLU A 93 -3.84 6.58 7.16
C GLU A 93 -4.58 7.69 7.89
N LYS A 94 -5.45 8.45 7.22
CA LYS A 94 -6.22 9.54 7.83
C LYS A 94 -7.23 9.06 8.87
N GLN A 95 -7.85 7.91 8.66
CA GLN A 95 -8.77 7.30 9.64
C GLN A 95 -8.03 6.77 10.87
N LEU A 96 -6.85 6.17 10.71
CA LEU A 96 -6.07 5.65 11.83
C LEU A 96 -5.30 6.75 12.59
N THR A 97 -4.87 7.81 11.91
CA THR A 97 -4.17 8.97 12.52
C THR A 97 -5.15 10.00 13.09
N LYS A 98 -6.46 9.73 13.05
CA LYS A 98 -7.52 10.60 13.58
C LYS A 98 -7.48 10.77 15.11
N TRP A 99 -6.63 10.00 15.79
CA TRP A 99 -6.40 10.02 17.24
C TRP A 99 -5.31 10.99 17.69
N LYS A 100 -4.79 11.82 16.77
CA LYS A 100 -3.94 12.95 17.12
C LYS A 100 -4.69 14.00 17.94
#